data_AF-A0A925X6X4-F1
#
_entry.id   AF-A0A925X6X4-F1
#
_cell.length_a   1.000
_cell.length_b   1.000
_cell.length_c   1.000
_cell.angle_alpha   90.00
_cell.angle_beta   90.00
_cell.angle_gamma   90.00
#
_symmetry.space_group_name_H-M   'P 1'
#
loop_
_entity.id
_entity.type
_entity.pdbx_description
1 polymer ?
#
loop_
_entity_poly.entity_id
_entity_poly.type
_entity_poly.pdbx_seq_one_letter_code
_entity_poly.pdbx_strand_id
1 'polypeptide(L)'
;MNIFNLIRDIENFDPEVHGRLDSRRDLFKKAGNFGLKMAAASVPIALGTMFQKVYGKGDDLITDTLNFALTLEYLEDEFYVKGLTASGLIPTDRRVIFQQISKHESVHVTFLKSAITSLGATPVNKPTFDFTGGKGQ
;
A
#
# COMPACT_ATOMS: atom_id res chain seq x y z
N MET A 1 -4.12 -42.11 7.59
CA MET A 1 -3.42 -41.30 8.60
C MET A 1 -4.44 -40.39 9.28
N ASN A 2 -4.58 -40.48 10.60
CA ASN A 2 -5.55 -39.69 11.37
C ASN A 2 -4.95 -38.32 11.68
N ILE A 3 -5.49 -37.25 11.07
CA ILE A 3 -5.13 -35.86 11.37
C ILE A 3 -5.28 -35.54 12.87
N PHE A 4 -6.22 -36.18 13.56
CA PHE A 4 -6.40 -36.05 15.00
C PHE A 4 -5.23 -36.60 15.81
N ASN A 5 -4.51 -37.61 15.31
CA ASN A 5 -3.31 -38.13 15.95
C ASN A 5 -2.13 -37.18 15.71
N LEU A 6 -2.02 -36.60 14.52
CA LEU A 6 -0.98 -35.63 14.17
C LEU A 6 -1.06 -34.36 15.04
N ILE A 7 -2.27 -33.87 15.35
CA ILE A 7 -2.46 -32.69 16.22
C ILE A 7 -2.07 -33.01 17.66
N ARG A 8 -2.42 -34.21 18.15
CA ARG A 8 -2.08 -34.67 19.50
C ARG A 8 -0.58 -34.92 19.69
N ASP A 9 0.09 -35.38 18.65
CA ASP A 9 1.54 -35.61 18.65
C ASP A 9 2.32 -34.28 18.64
N ILE A 10 1.78 -33.24 17.98
CA ILE A 10 2.31 -31.86 18.05
C ILE A 10 2.04 -31.22 19.41
N GLU A 11 0.88 -31.51 20.03
CA GLU A 11 0.48 -31.00 21.34
C GLU A 11 1.36 -31.53 22.49
N ASN A 12 1.88 -32.77 22.38
CA ASN A 12 2.78 -33.34 23.39
C ASN A 12 4.25 -32.89 23.26
N PHE A 13 4.64 -32.27 22.14
CA PHE A 13 6.04 -31.97 21.85
C PHE A 13 6.48 -30.53 22.16
N ASP A 14 5.56 -29.58 22.36
CA ASP A 14 5.94 -28.18 22.56
C ASP A 14 4.88 -27.31 23.29
N PRO A 15 5.13 -26.89 24.55
CA PRO A 15 4.25 -25.99 25.30
C PRO A 15 4.10 -24.58 24.70
N GLU A 16 4.95 -24.16 23.75
CA GLU A 16 4.84 -22.85 23.08
C GLU A 16 3.73 -22.80 22.02
N VAL A 17 3.19 -23.95 21.60
CA VAL A 17 2.16 -24.03 20.55
C VAL A 17 0.81 -23.47 21.02
N HIS A 18 0.46 -23.61 22.31
CA HIS A 18 -0.77 -23.07 22.87
C HIS A 18 -0.90 -21.55 22.70
N GLY A 19 0.17 -20.79 22.96
CA GLY A 19 0.17 -19.33 22.79
C GLY A 19 0.01 -18.88 21.33
N ARG A 20 0.54 -19.68 20.38
CA ARG A 20 0.49 -19.37 18.94
C ARG A 20 -0.84 -19.76 18.31
N LEU A 21 -1.50 -20.80 18.81
CA LEU A 21 -2.83 -21.21 18.34
C LEU A 21 -3.94 -20.36 18.95
N ASP A 22 -3.82 -19.97 20.22
CA ASP A 22 -4.78 -19.07 20.85
C ASP A 22 -4.75 -17.66 20.25
N SER A 23 -3.57 -17.12 19.94
CA SER A 23 -3.45 -15.82 19.25
C SER A 23 -4.06 -15.84 17.84
N ARG A 24 -3.85 -16.90 17.05
CA ARG A 24 -4.48 -17.06 15.73
C ARG A 24 -6.00 -17.18 15.85
N ARG A 25 -6.50 -18.01 16.77
CA ARG A 25 -7.94 -18.23 16.98
C ARG A 25 -8.64 -16.97 17.51
N ASP A 26 -7.97 -16.22 18.38
CA ASP A 26 -8.48 -14.96 18.91
C ASP A 26 -8.50 -13.85 17.83
N LEU A 27 -7.52 -13.83 16.92
CA LEU A 27 -7.53 -12.97 15.74
C LEU A 27 -8.71 -13.30 14.81
N PHE A 28 -9.00 -14.57 14.54
CA PHE A 28 -10.16 -14.97 13.72
C PHE A 28 -11.50 -14.68 14.41
N LYS A 29 -11.59 -14.84 15.74
CA LYS A 29 -12.79 -14.45 16.51
C LYS A 29 -13.00 -12.93 16.48
N LYS A 30 -11.93 -12.13 16.57
CA LYS A 30 -12.00 -10.66 16.46
C LYS A 30 -12.29 -10.19 15.03
N ALA A 31 -11.78 -10.88 14.02
CA ALA A 31 -12.08 -10.62 12.62
C ALA A 31 -13.53 -10.97 12.24
N GLY A 32 -14.10 -12.04 12.81
CA GLY A 32 -15.50 -12.43 12.59
C GLY A 32 -16.51 -11.37 13.02
N ASN A 33 -16.24 -10.66 14.12
CA ASN A 33 -17.10 -9.56 14.58
C ASN A 33 -16.89 -8.24 13.82
N PHE A 34 -15.76 -8.08 13.13
CA PHE A 34 -15.42 -6.87 12.36
C PHE A 34 -15.77 -7.00 10.87
N GLY A 35 -15.68 -8.19 10.28
CA GLY A 35 -15.90 -8.45 8.86
C GLY A 35 -17.35 -8.39 8.40
N LEU A 36 -18.33 -8.69 9.26
CA LEU A 36 -19.74 -8.76 8.86
C LEU A 36 -20.37 -7.37 8.60
N LYS A 37 -19.82 -6.30 9.17
CA LYS A 37 -20.37 -4.93 9.02
C LYS A 37 -19.69 -4.08 7.94
N MET A 38 -18.68 -4.61 7.25
CA MET A 38 -17.86 -3.86 6.30
C MET A 38 -18.01 -4.27 4.83
N ALA A 39 -18.91 -5.21 4.51
CA ALA A 39 -19.09 -5.71 3.14
C ALA A 39 -19.91 -4.79 2.21
N ALA A 40 -20.54 -3.71 2.72
CA ALA A 40 -21.44 -2.86 1.92
C ALA A 40 -20.89 -1.44 1.63
N ALA A 41 -19.72 -1.08 2.14
CA ALA A 41 -19.08 0.22 1.88
C ALA A 41 -17.57 0.00 1.64
N SER A 42 -17.25 -0.54 0.47
CA SER A 42 -15.88 -0.82 0.06
C SER A 42 -15.10 0.47 -0.16
N VAL A 43 -14.28 0.82 0.85
CA VAL A 43 -13.03 1.63 0.82
C VAL A 43 -13.22 3.14 0.56
N PRO A 44 -12.95 4.02 1.56
CA PRO A 44 -11.56 4.41 1.91
C PRO A 44 -11.19 4.48 3.41
N ILE A 45 -12.13 4.22 4.34
CA ILE A 45 -11.88 4.48 5.79
C ILE A 45 -11.12 3.31 6.48
N ALA A 46 -11.23 2.09 5.97
CA ALA A 46 -10.69 0.90 6.64
C ALA A 46 -9.16 0.74 6.54
N LEU A 47 -8.49 1.51 5.67
CA LEU A 47 -7.03 1.47 5.60
C LEU A 47 -6.37 2.23 6.77
N GLY A 48 -7.02 3.28 7.27
CA GLY A 48 -6.52 4.06 8.42
C GLY A 48 -6.40 3.25 9.72
N THR A 49 -7.28 2.27 9.92
CA THR A 49 -7.26 1.40 11.12
C THR A 49 -6.24 0.25 11.03
N MET A 50 -5.75 -0.08 9.83
CA MET A 50 -4.73 -1.12 9.64
C MET A 50 -3.32 -0.59 9.93
N PHE A 51 -3.08 0.71 9.77
CA PHE A 51 -1.80 1.35 10.10
C PHE A 51 -1.54 1.48 11.61
N GLN A 52 -2.59 1.44 12.44
CA GLN A 52 -2.49 1.58 13.90
C GLN A 52 -1.80 0.40 14.62
N LYS A 53 -1.48 -0.71 13.92
CA LYS A 53 -0.91 -1.92 14.54
C LYS A 53 0.33 -2.47 13.84
N VAL A 54 1.23 -1.60 13.40
CA VAL A 54 2.65 -1.97 13.23
C VAL A 54 3.40 -1.52 14.49
N TYR A 55 3.14 -2.19 15.60
CA TYR A 55 3.95 -2.04 16.81
C TYR A 55 5.33 -2.65 16.54
N GLY A 56 6.37 -1.81 16.43
CA GLY A 56 7.76 -2.26 16.57
C GLY A 56 8.79 -1.71 15.58
N LYS A 57 8.42 -0.91 14.58
CA LYS A 57 9.37 -0.19 13.73
C LYS A 57 8.85 1.23 13.56
N GLY A 58 9.57 2.20 14.14
CA GLY A 58 9.08 3.55 14.47
C GLY A 58 8.36 4.26 13.32
N ASP A 59 7.50 5.21 13.68
CA ASP A 59 6.69 6.03 12.77
C ASP A 59 7.49 6.56 11.58
N ASP A 60 8.80 6.79 11.76
CA ASP A 60 9.78 7.13 10.72
C ASP A 60 9.75 6.17 9.52
N LEU A 61 9.72 4.85 9.70
CA LEU A 61 9.71 3.90 8.58
C LEU A 61 8.45 4.03 7.73
N ILE A 62 7.30 4.26 8.36
CA ILE A 62 6.03 4.42 7.66
C ILE A 62 6.09 5.71 6.83
N THR A 63 6.48 6.82 7.45
CA THR A 63 6.58 8.11 6.76
C THR A 63 7.65 8.11 5.66
N ASP A 64 8.77 7.42 5.86
CA ASP A 64 9.82 7.25 4.85
C ASP A 64 9.31 6.43 3.67
N THR A 65 8.59 5.34 3.93
CA THR A 65 8.00 4.50 2.88
C THR A 65 6.96 5.29 2.08
N LEU A 66 6.13 6.10 2.74
CA LEU A 66 5.14 6.95 2.07
C LEU A 66 5.81 8.07 1.26
N ASN A 67 6.88 8.68 1.76
CA ASN A 67 7.65 9.68 1.01
C ASN A 67 8.38 9.07 -0.19
N PHE A 68 8.90 7.85 -0.05
CA PHE A 68 9.45 7.08 -1.17
C PHE A 68 8.38 6.82 -2.23
N ALA A 69 7.20 6.35 -1.83
CA ALA A 69 6.06 6.17 -2.74
C ALA A 69 5.65 7.48 -3.41
N LEU A 70 5.57 8.59 -2.66
CA LEU A 70 5.24 9.90 -3.22
C LEU A 70 6.24 10.34 -4.29
N THR A 71 7.51 10.00 -4.13
CA THR A 71 8.54 10.26 -5.14
C THR A 71 8.30 9.46 -6.43
N LEU A 72 7.87 8.19 -6.30
CA LEU A 72 7.50 7.36 -7.46
C LEU A 72 6.27 7.91 -8.18
N GLU A 73 5.23 8.30 -7.45
CA GLU A 73 4.02 8.86 -8.07
C GLU A 73 4.33 10.18 -8.81
N TYR A 74 5.23 11.02 -8.29
CA TYR A 74 5.69 12.20 -9.02
C TYR A 74 6.42 11.85 -10.32
N LEU A 75 7.25 10.80 -10.30
CA LEU A 75 7.95 10.31 -11.49
C LEU A 75 6.95 9.84 -12.54
N GLU A 76 5.96 9.05 -12.13
CA GLU A 76 4.94 8.47 -13.01
C GLU A 76 3.99 9.54 -13.56
N ASP A 77 3.51 10.47 -12.73
CA ASP A 77 2.67 11.60 -13.17
C ASP A 77 3.38 12.42 -14.26
N GLU A 78 4.65 12.76 -14.05
CA GLU A 78 5.44 13.50 -15.04
C GLU A 78 5.78 12.66 -16.27
N PHE A 79 6.04 11.37 -16.10
CA PHE A 79 6.25 10.42 -17.20
C PHE A 79 5.05 10.37 -18.14
N TYR A 80 3.84 10.20 -17.60
CA TYR A 80 2.63 10.13 -18.41
C TYR A 80 2.26 11.47 -19.04
N VAL A 81 2.47 12.60 -18.35
CA VAL A 81 2.30 13.93 -18.94
C VAL A 81 3.25 14.11 -20.13
N LYS A 82 4.54 13.79 -19.97
CA LYS A 82 5.51 13.85 -21.07
C LYS A 82 5.09 12.94 -22.22
N GLY A 83 4.71 11.69 -21.95
CA GLY A 83 4.24 10.76 -22.96
C GLY A 83 3.00 11.25 -23.73
N LEU A 84 2.04 11.87 -23.03
CA LEU A 84 0.82 12.44 -23.63
C LEU A 84 1.11 13.69 -24.47
N THR A 85 2.13 14.47 -24.12
CA THR A 85 2.55 15.66 -24.87
C THR A 85 3.47 15.34 -26.06
N ALA A 86 4.15 14.18 -26.04
CA ALA A 86 5.00 13.74 -27.12
C ALA A 86 4.20 13.39 -28.38
N SER A 87 4.48 14.11 -29.47
CA SER A 87 3.78 13.91 -30.75
C SER A 87 4.07 12.54 -31.33
N GLY A 88 3.02 11.81 -31.72
CA GLY A 88 3.14 10.50 -32.38
C GLY A 88 3.58 9.33 -31.50
N LEU A 89 3.87 9.55 -30.21
CA LEU A 89 4.30 8.47 -29.30
C LEU A 89 3.15 7.53 -28.93
N ILE A 90 1.98 8.09 -28.60
CA ILE A 90 0.80 7.34 -28.17
C ILE A 90 -0.22 7.31 -29.32
N PRO A 91 -0.58 6.11 -29.82
CA PRO A 91 -1.65 5.95 -30.81
C PRO A 91 -2.98 6.56 -30.33
N THR A 92 -3.71 7.19 -31.25
CA THR A 92 -4.94 7.94 -30.93
C THR A 92 -6.00 7.08 -30.23
N ASP A 93 -6.17 5.84 -30.66
CA ASP A 93 -7.11 4.85 -30.10
C ASP A 93 -6.77 4.46 -28.65
N ARG A 94 -5.50 4.59 -28.25
CA ARG A 94 -5.02 4.26 -26.89
C ARG A 94 -4.90 5.48 -25.99
N ARG A 95 -4.96 6.69 -26.54
CA ARG A 95 -4.71 7.95 -25.82
C ARG A 95 -5.59 8.12 -24.58
N VAL A 96 -6.85 7.71 -24.64
CA VAL A 96 -7.80 7.79 -23.51
C VAL A 96 -7.35 6.97 -22.30
N ILE A 97 -6.66 5.84 -22.52
CA ILE A 97 -6.14 5.00 -21.45
C ILE A 97 -5.01 5.73 -20.72
N PHE A 98 -4.05 6.28 -21.46
CA PHE A 98 -2.93 7.02 -20.87
C PHE A 98 -3.38 8.32 -20.18
N GLN A 99 -4.42 8.98 -20.68
CA GLN A 99 -5.04 10.13 -20.00
C GLN A 99 -5.67 9.71 -18.67
N GLN A 100 -6.34 8.57 -18.62
CA GLN A 100 -6.91 8.05 -17.39
C GLN A 100 -5.82 7.69 -16.37
N ILE A 101 -4.72 7.07 -16.83
CA ILE A 101 -3.59 6.74 -15.96
C ILE A 101 -2.95 8.02 -15.41
N SER A 102 -2.64 9.00 -16.26
CA SER A 102 -2.11 10.30 -15.82
C SER A 102 -3.01 10.97 -14.77
N LYS A 103 -4.34 10.87 -14.92
CA LYS A 103 -5.27 11.38 -13.91
C LYS A 103 -5.17 10.62 -12.58
N HIS A 104 -4.96 9.30 -12.61
CA HIS A 104 -4.77 8.51 -11.39
C HIS A 104 -3.51 8.94 -10.64
N GLU A 105 -2.38 9.12 -11.32
CA GLU A 105 -1.11 9.46 -10.66
C GLU A 105 -1.21 10.84 -9.96
N SER A 106 -1.84 11.83 -10.60
CA SER A 106 -2.16 13.11 -9.95
C SER A 106 -3.01 12.96 -8.68
N VAL A 107 -3.97 12.03 -8.67
CA VAL A 107 -4.79 11.72 -7.49
C VAL A 107 -3.96 11.00 -6.42
N HIS A 108 -3.10 10.07 -6.80
CA HIS A 108 -2.19 9.37 -5.88
C HIS A 108 -1.22 10.33 -5.19
N VAL A 109 -0.62 11.26 -5.93
CA VAL A 109 0.21 12.35 -5.38
C VAL A 109 -0.56 13.12 -4.31
N THR A 110 -1.79 13.53 -4.62
CA THR A 110 -2.63 14.27 -3.68
C THR A 110 -2.93 13.44 -2.43
N PHE A 111 -3.33 12.18 -2.62
CA PHE A 111 -3.63 11.25 -1.54
C PHE A 111 -2.42 11.03 -0.62
N LEU A 112 -1.24 10.75 -1.17
CA LEU A 112 -0.02 10.51 -0.39
C LEU A 112 0.40 11.75 0.38
N LYS A 113 0.33 12.94 -0.22
CA LYS A 113 0.59 14.20 0.50
C LYS A 113 -0.35 14.35 1.69
N SER A 114 -1.65 14.15 1.50
CA SER A 114 -2.63 14.20 2.59
C SER A 114 -2.37 13.16 3.67
N ALA A 115 -2.04 11.92 3.29
CA ALA A 115 -1.73 10.84 4.23
C ALA A 115 -0.49 11.18 5.08
N ILE A 116 0.61 11.60 4.44
CA ILE A 116 1.85 11.98 5.13
C ILE A 116 1.59 13.16 6.10
N THR A 117 0.88 14.19 5.66
CA THR A 117 0.50 15.32 6.53
C THR A 117 -0.39 14.89 7.69
N SER A 118 -1.32 13.95 7.48
CA SER A 118 -2.19 13.43 8.56
C SER A 118 -1.43 12.66 9.64
N LEU A 119 -0.26 12.12 9.30
CA LEU A 119 0.66 11.47 10.23
C LEU A 119 1.60 12.48 10.93
N GLY A 120 1.44 13.78 10.69
CA GLY A 120 2.29 14.83 11.26
C GLY A 120 3.66 14.97 10.58
N ALA A 121 3.88 14.28 9.47
CA ALA A 121 5.11 14.35 8.70
C ALA A 121 4.99 15.33 7.52
N THR A 122 6.15 15.73 6.99
CA THR A 122 6.24 16.64 5.84
C THR A 122 6.33 15.83 4.54
N PRO A 123 5.40 16.00 3.58
CA PRO A 123 5.51 15.38 2.26
C PRO A 123 6.74 15.90 1.52
N VAL A 124 7.49 14.99 0.87
CA VAL A 124 8.64 15.35 0.06
C VAL A 124 8.23 16.22 -1.14
N ASN A 125 9.07 17.19 -1.47
CA ASN A 125 8.90 18.01 -2.66
C ASN A 125 9.18 17.19 -3.92
N LYS A 126 8.50 17.51 -5.02
CA LYS A 126 8.76 16.87 -6.31
C LYS A 126 10.20 17.15 -6.76
N PRO A 127 11.05 16.12 -7.00
CA PRO A 127 12.38 16.32 -7.55
C PRO A 127 12.32 16.59 -9.06
N THR A 128 13.45 16.99 -9.63
CA THR A 128 13.62 17.04 -11.09
C THR A 128 13.96 15.65 -11.61
N PHE A 129 13.27 15.20 -12.65
CA PHE A 129 13.51 13.90 -13.26
C PHE A 129 14.14 14.02 -14.65
N ASP A 130 15.05 13.09 -14.95
CA ASP A 130 15.62 12.90 -16.28
C ASP A 130 14.92 11.74 -17.00
N PHE A 131 14.32 12.05 -18.15
CA PHE A 131 13.61 11.10 -19.02
C PHE A 131 14.36 10.82 -20.34
N THR A 132 15.60 11.29 -20.47
CA THR A 132 16.40 11.12 -21.70
C THR A 132 16.95 9.70 -21.86
N GLY A 133 16.88 8.86 -20.81
CA GLY A 133 17.33 7.47 -20.84
C GLY A 133 18.87 7.31 -20.90
N GLY A 134 19.63 8.41 -20.78
CA GLY A 134 21.09 8.40 -20.84
C GLY A 134 21.70 9.09 -19.63
N LYS A 135 22.51 8.35 -18.84
CA LYS A 135 23.38 8.80 -17.73
C LYS A 135 23.06 10.22 -17.24
N GLY A 136 22.08 10.33 -16.34
CA GLY A 136 21.55 11.61 -15.85
C GLY A 136 22.63 12.62 -15.51
N GLN A 137 22.39 13.87 -15.90
CA GLN A 137 23.12 15.03 -15.41
C GLN A 137 22.46 15.59 -14.17
#